data_AF-A0A383CNI4-F1
#
_entry.id   AF-A0A383CNI4-F1
#
_cell.length_a   1.000
_cell.length_b   1.000
_cell.length_c   1.000
_cell.angle_alpha   90.00
_cell.angle_beta   90.00
_cell.angle_gamma   90.00
#
_symmetry.space_group_name_H-M   'P 1'
#
loop_
_entity.id
_entity.type
_entity.pdbx_description
1 polymer ?
#
loop_
_entity_poly.entity_id
_entity_poly.type
_entity_poly.pdbx_seq_one_letter_code
_entity_poly.pdbx_strand_id
1 'polypeptide(L)'
;MARPRKHGEQELRAYKLYKQSLGVSAIATDLETTFDEPVSKRTVERWVWKFKKSPAETDKIDHALDWDSLSSALPEESVGYLLSMWAYAVEHALEDELTVTDSGTRCPSHRQAEWWWRLHQASPEAPRMTILIMGN
;
A
#
# COMPACT_ATOMS: atom_id res chain seq x y z
N MET A 1 13.26 20.29 -17.30
CA MET A 1 13.97 19.44 -16.33
C MET A 1 13.44 19.74 -14.94
N ALA A 2 12.91 18.74 -14.22
CA ALA A 2 12.32 18.94 -12.89
C ALA A 2 13.43 19.19 -11.85
N ARG A 3 13.32 20.28 -11.10
CA ARG A 3 14.28 20.69 -10.08
C ARG A 3 14.33 19.63 -8.97
N PRO A 4 15.50 19.10 -8.56
CA PRO A 4 15.59 18.16 -7.45
C PRO A 4 15.01 18.82 -6.20
N ARG A 5 13.97 18.22 -5.60
CA ARG A 5 13.45 18.73 -4.32
C ARG A 5 14.54 18.44 -3.28
N LYS A 6 15.13 19.51 -2.73
CA LYS A 6 16.25 19.51 -1.76
C LYS A 6 16.04 18.60 -0.53
N HIS A 7 14.84 18.07 -0.32
CA HIS A 7 14.45 17.27 0.85
C HIS A 7 13.63 16.02 0.49
N GLY A 8 13.72 15.49 -0.74
CA GLY A 8 12.89 14.35 -1.17
C GLY A 8 13.02 13.11 -0.27
N GLU A 9 14.24 12.80 0.18
CA GLU A 9 14.50 11.67 1.08
C GLU A 9 13.94 11.89 2.49
N GLN A 10 14.04 13.11 3.01
CA GLN A 10 13.47 13.49 4.30
C GLN A 10 11.93 13.51 4.26
N GLU A 11 11.30 13.96 3.16
CA GLU A 11 9.85 13.92 2.97
C GLU A 11 9.34 12.47 2.90
N LEU A 12 10.06 11.58 2.21
CA LEU A 12 9.74 10.14 2.14
C LEU A 12 9.84 9.47 3.52
N ARG A 13 10.90 9.73 4.27
CA ARG A 13 11.07 9.17 5.63
C ARG A 13 9.98 9.71 6.58
N ALA A 14 9.69 11.01 6.52
CA ALA A 14 8.60 11.62 7.28
C ALA A 14 7.24 10.98 6.96
N TYR A 15 6.97 10.65 5.70
CA TYR A 15 5.76 9.95 5.29
C TYR A 15 5.69 8.52 5.84
N LYS A 16 6.79 7.75 5.79
CA LYS A 16 6.86 6.40 6.39
C LYS A 16 6.59 6.41 7.89
N LEU A 17 7.17 7.37 8.62
CA LEU A 17 6.96 7.51 10.06
C LEU A 17 5.53 7.96 10.37
N TYR A 18 4.97 8.88 9.59
CA TYR A 18 3.56 9.26 9.68
C TYR A 18 2.62 8.05 9.49
N LYS A 19 2.93 7.15 8.55
CA LYS A 19 2.18 5.91 8.34
C LYS A 19 2.24 4.94 9.52
N GLN A 20 3.31 4.99 10.30
CA GLN A 20 3.45 4.25 11.57
C GLN A 20 2.76 4.94 12.76
N SER A 21 1.86 5.91 12.50
CA SER A 21 1.13 6.69 13.51
C SER A 21 2.01 7.57 14.41
N LEU A 22 3.23 7.89 14.00
CA LEU A 22 4.10 8.80 14.76
C LEU A 22 3.64 10.26 14.61
N GLY A 23 3.63 10.98 15.73
CA GLY A 23 3.30 12.40 15.76
C GLY A 23 4.42 13.27 15.19
N VAL A 24 4.07 14.50 14.78
CA VAL A 24 5.00 15.51 14.22
C VAL A 24 6.29 15.64 15.03
N SER A 25 6.20 15.71 16.36
CA SER A 25 7.39 15.86 17.21
C SER A 25 8.32 14.65 17.12
N ALA A 26 7.79 13.43 17.10
CA ALA A 26 8.59 12.22 16.98
C ALA A 26 9.24 12.10 15.59
N ILE A 27 8.52 12.49 14.54
CA ILE A 27 9.05 12.55 13.18
C ILE A 27 10.20 13.57 13.09
N ALA A 28 10.04 14.76 13.68
CA ALA A 28 11.09 15.78 13.68
C ALA A 28 12.36 15.28 14.41
N THR A 29 12.20 14.65 15.59
CA THR A 29 13.33 14.07 16.33
C THR A 29 14.03 12.95 15.56
N ASP A 30 13.28 12.09 14.86
CA ASP A 30 13.90 11.04 14.02
C ASP A 30 14.71 11.66 12.87
N LEU A 31 14.19 12.70 12.21
CA LEU A 31 14.92 13.39 11.14
C LEU A 31 16.16 14.10 11.66
N GLU A 32 16.10 14.73 12.83
CA GLU A 32 17.25 15.34 13.52
C GLU A 32 18.34 14.33 13.88
N THR A 33 17.95 13.08 14.16
CA THR A 33 18.91 12.01 14.48
C THR A 33 19.49 11.36 13.22
N THR A 34 18.74 11.36 12.12
CA THR A 34 19.10 10.63 10.90
C THR A 34 19.91 11.46 9.91
N PHE A 35 19.69 12.77 9.85
CA PHE A 35 20.27 13.66 8.84
C PHE A 35 21.11 14.76 9.48
N ASP A 36 22.28 15.04 8.90
CA ASP A 36 23.16 16.13 9.35
C ASP A 36 22.52 17.52 9.18
N GLU A 37 21.69 17.70 8.14
CA GLU A 37 20.90 18.92 7.90
C GLU A 37 19.40 18.59 7.88
N PRO A 38 18.75 18.45 9.04
CA PRO A 38 17.33 18.12 9.13
C PRO A 38 16.45 19.32 8.74
N VAL A 39 15.30 19.04 8.12
CA VAL A 39 14.28 20.06 7.89
C VAL A 39 13.70 20.56 9.22
N SER A 40 13.28 21.82 9.25
CA SER A 40 12.63 22.40 10.43
C SER A 40 11.34 21.63 10.81
N LYS A 41 11.00 21.62 12.10
CA LYS A 41 9.72 21.11 12.60
C LYS A 41 8.51 21.69 11.87
N ARG A 42 8.56 22.97 11.50
CA ARG A 42 7.49 23.65 10.73
C ARG A 42 7.32 23.06 9.33
N THR A 43 8.39 22.56 8.72
CA THR A 43 8.34 21.82 7.45
C THR A 43 7.68 20.46 7.65
N VAL A 44 8.02 19.74 8.73
CA VAL A 44 7.40 18.46 9.09
C VAL A 44 5.90 18.63 9.35
N GLU A 45 5.48 19.67 10.07
CA GLU A 45 4.07 20.01 10.29
C GLU A 45 3.31 20.20 8.97
N ARG A 46 3.92 20.95 8.04
CA ARG A 46 3.35 21.18 6.70
C ARG A 46 3.22 19.87 5.93
N TRP A 47 4.22 18.99 5.99
CA TRP A 47 4.16 17.68 5.36
C TRP A 47 3.09 16.79 5.97
N VAL A 48 3.04 16.65 7.28
CA VAL A 48 2.00 15.86 7.97
C VAL A 48 0.60 16.40 7.66
N TRP A 49 0.42 17.72 7.62
CA TRP A 49 -0.86 18.31 7.19
C TRP A 49 -1.21 17.97 5.75
N LYS A 50 -0.21 17.99 4.85
CA LYS A 50 -0.38 17.59 3.45
C LYS A 50 -0.70 16.10 3.32
N PHE A 51 -0.06 15.23 4.10
CA PHE A 51 -0.35 13.80 4.15
C PHE A 51 -1.77 13.51 4.66
N LYS A 52 -2.24 14.27 5.67
CA LYS A 52 -3.62 14.19 6.14
C LYS A 52 -4.64 14.64 5.07
N LYS A 53 -4.30 15.67 4.30
CA LYS A 53 -5.20 16.26 3.30
C LYS A 53 -5.22 15.54 1.96
N SER A 54 -4.11 14.90 1.63
CA SER A 54 -4.00 13.99 0.50
C SER A 54 -4.02 12.59 1.10
N PRO A 55 -5.20 12.00 1.40
CA PRO A 55 -5.26 10.55 1.43
C PRO A 55 -4.77 10.17 0.04
N ALA A 56 -3.52 9.72 -0.03
CA ALA A 56 -2.91 9.45 -1.31
C ALA A 56 -3.87 8.48 -2.01
N GLU A 57 -4.13 8.66 -3.30
CA GLU A 57 -5.03 7.75 -4.00
C GLU A 57 -4.54 6.29 -3.85
N THR A 58 -3.22 6.11 -3.68
CA THR A 58 -2.54 4.88 -3.23
C THR A 58 -2.97 4.37 -1.85
N ASP A 59 -3.31 5.23 -0.89
CA ASP A 59 -3.78 4.81 0.44
C ASP A 59 -5.09 4.04 0.36
N LYS A 60 -5.99 4.39 -0.56
CA LYS A 60 -7.23 3.63 -0.76
C LYS A 60 -7.00 2.27 -1.39
N ILE A 61 -5.96 2.15 -2.21
CA ILE A 61 -5.71 0.97 -3.03
C ILE A 61 -4.89 -0.07 -2.24
N ASP A 62 -4.08 0.38 -1.27
CA ASP A 62 -3.31 -0.49 -0.37
C ASP A 62 -4.10 -0.90 0.90
N HIS A 63 -5.38 -0.52 1.01
CA HIS A 63 -6.28 -1.08 2.03
C HIS A 63 -6.78 -2.47 1.62
N ALA A 64 -7.03 -3.28 2.65
CA ALA A 64 -7.69 -4.56 2.55
C ALA A 64 -8.97 -4.47 1.69
N LEU A 65 -9.13 -5.44 0.78
CA LEU A 65 -10.26 -5.50 -0.14
C LEU A 65 -11.58 -5.58 0.62
N ASP A 66 -12.49 -4.67 0.31
CA ASP A 66 -13.90 -4.82 0.64
C ASP A 66 -14.59 -5.58 -0.50
N TRP A 67 -14.81 -6.88 -0.27
CA TRP A 67 -15.46 -7.78 -1.22
C TRP A 67 -16.88 -7.33 -1.61
N ASP A 68 -17.60 -6.68 -0.69
CA ASP A 68 -18.96 -6.20 -0.94
C ASP A 68 -18.93 -5.05 -1.97
N SER A 69 -17.95 -4.15 -1.84
CA SER A 69 -17.73 -3.05 -2.80
C SER A 69 -17.26 -3.53 -4.18
N LEU A 70 -16.46 -4.61 -4.21
CA LEU A 70 -15.79 -5.10 -5.41
C LEU A 70 -16.75 -5.67 -6.46
N SER A 71 -17.85 -6.27 -6.00
CA SER A 71 -18.90 -6.85 -6.86
C SER A 71 -19.49 -5.86 -7.86
N SER A 72 -19.41 -4.57 -7.57
CA SER A 72 -19.96 -3.50 -8.41
C SER A 72 -19.00 -2.95 -9.47
N ALA A 73 -17.69 -3.19 -9.30
CA ALA A 73 -16.64 -2.56 -10.11
C ALA A 73 -15.94 -3.53 -11.08
N LEU A 74 -16.07 -4.84 -10.86
CA LEU A 74 -15.34 -5.87 -11.57
C LEU A 74 -16.29 -6.86 -12.29
N PRO A 75 -15.92 -7.41 -13.47
CA PRO A 75 -16.72 -8.43 -14.14
C PRO A 75 -16.95 -9.65 -13.23
N GLU A 76 -18.13 -10.27 -13.27
CA GLU A 76 -18.48 -11.42 -12.41
C GLU A 76 -17.44 -12.55 -12.44
N GLU A 77 -16.86 -12.81 -13.62
CA GLU A 77 -15.79 -13.80 -13.81
C GLU A 77 -14.51 -13.50 -13.01
N SER A 78 -14.21 -12.22 -12.81
CA SER A 78 -13.00 -11.81 -12.07
C SER A 78 -13.15 -12.00 -10.56
N VAL A 79 -14.36 -11.92 -10.01
CA VAL A 79 -14.61 -12.17 -8.58
C VAL A 79 -14.30 -13.63 -8.24
N GLY A 80 -14.76 -14.58 -9.07
CA GLY A 80 -14.48 -16.01 -8.88
C GLY A 80 -12.99 -16.32 -8.94
N TYR A 81 -12.27 -15.70 -9.89
CA TYR A 81 -10.82 -15.83 -9.98
C TYR A 81 -10.11 -15.28 -8.73
N LEU A 82 -10.46 -14.07 -8.29
CA LEU A 82 -9.84 -13.41 -7.13
C LEU A 82 -10.08 -14.17 -5.83
N LEU A 83 -11.28 -14.73 -5.63
CA LEU A 83 -11.57 -15.62 -4.50
C LEU A 83 -10.71 -16.89 -4.56
N SER A 84 -10.52 -17.46 -5.75
CA SER A 84 -9.65 -18.65 -5.92
C SER A 84 -8.17 -18.36 -5.63
N MET A 85 -7.71 -17.13 -5.92
CA MET A 85 -6.36 -16.66 -5.60
C MET A 85 -6.17 -16.44 -4.10
N TRP A 86 -7.17 -15.84 -3.45
CA TRP A 86 -7.15 -15.67 -2.00
C TRP A 86 -7.17 -17.02 -1.26
N ALA A 87 -8.03 -17.96 -1.67
CA ALA A 87 -8.05 -19.32 -1.14
C ALA A 87 -6.70 -20.02 -1.31
N TYR A 88 -6.08 -19.90 -2.48
CA TYR A 88 -4.75 -20.45 -2.74
C TYR A 88 -3.69 -19.86 -1.80
N ALA A 89 -3.71 -18.55 -1.54
CA ALA A 89 -2.77 -17.91 -0.62
C ALA A 89 -2.92 -18.42 0.82
N VAL A 90 -4.15 -18.64 1.28
CA VAL A 90 -4.45 -19.23 2.60
C VAL A 90 -3.99 -20.69 2.68
N GLU A 91 -4.33 -21.50 1.68
CA GLU A 91 -3.97 -22.93 1.62
C GLU A 91 -2.46 -23.18 1.60
N HIS A 92 -1.69 -22.25 1.02
CA HIS A 92 -0.24 -22.33 0.91
C HIS A 92 0.53 -21.51 1.96
N ALA A 93 -0.15 -21.01 3.00
CA ALA A 93 0.45 -20.20 4.07
C ALA A 93 1.20 -18.94 3.57
N LEU A 94 0.74 -18.35 2.47
CA LEU A 94 1.25 -17.11 1.88
C LEU A 94 0.49 -15.89 2.39
N GLU A 95 -0.24 -16.03 3.50
CA GLU A 95 -1.10 -14.96 4.03
C GLU A 95 -0.29 -13.74 4.51
N ASP A 96 0.99 -13.91 4.84
CA ASP A 96 1.90 -12.80 5.20
C ASP A 96 2.11 -11.82 4.04
N GLU A 97 1.87 -12.27 2.82
CA GLU A 97 1.91 -11.45 1.60
C GLU A 97 0.61 -10.66 1.39
N LEU A 98 -0.42 -10.86 2.21
CA LEU A 98 -1.71 -10.18 2.11
C LEU A 98 -1.79 -8.97 3.04
N THR A 99 -2.75 -8.10 2.74
CA THR A 99 -3.05 -6.95 3.58
C THR A 99 -3.93 -7.37 4.75
N VAL A 100 -3.72 -6.76 5.92
CA VAL A 100 -4.53 -7.03 7.12
C VAL A 100 -5.65 -6.00 7.22
N THR A 101 -6.90 -6.46 7.37
CA THR A 101 -8.05 -5.61 7.68
C THR A 101 -7.99 -5.08 9.11
N ASP A 102 -8.79 -4.05 9.43
CA ASP A 102 -8.99 -3.60 10.80
C ASP A 102 -9.55 -4.69 11.73
N SER A 103 -10.22 -5.71 11.17
CA SER A 103 -10.71 -6.89 11.89
C SER A 103 -9.67 -7.99 12.08
N GLY A 104 -8.44 -7.81 11.59
CA GLY A 104 -7.35 -8.80 11.67
C GLY A 104 -7.43 -9.91 10.61
N THR A 105 -8.37 -9.83 9.66
CA THR A 105 -8.49 -10.76 8.54
C THR A 105 -7.46 -10.42 7.47
N ARG A 106 -6.74 -11.42 6.97
CA ARG A 106 -5.81 -11.26 5.86
C ARG A 106 -6.54 -11.40 4.53
N CYS A 107 -6.52 -10.36 3.72
CA CYS A 107 -7.10 -10.36 2.39
C CYS A 107 -6.24 -9.53 1.43
N PRO A 108 -6.32 -9.74 0.11
CA PRO A 108 -5.61 -8.88 -0.83
C PRO A 108 -5.98 -7.41 -0.62
N SER A 109 -5.10 -6.49 -0.98
CA SER A 109 -5.51 -5.10 -1.20
C SER A 109 -6.20 -4.94 -2.55
N HIS A 110 -6.85 -3.79 -2.76
CA HIS A 110 -7.38 -3.44 -4.09
C HIS A 110 -6.30 -3.47 -5.16
N ARG A 111 -5.06 -3.11 -4.80
CA ARG A 111 -3.92 -3.12 -5.72
C ARG A 111 -3.56 -4.54 -6.10
N GLN A 112 -3.44 -5.41 -5.11
CA GLN A 112 -3.10 -6.82 -5.33
C GLN A 112 -4.16 -7.50 -6.18
N ALA A 113 -5.45 -7.27 -5.88
CA ALA A 113 -6.56 -7.80 -6.66
C ALA A 113 -6.54 -7.30 -8.12
N GLU A 114 -6.40 -6.00 -8.36
CA GLU A 114 -6.28 -5.46 -9.72
C GLU A 114 -5.07 -6.06 -10.47
N TRP A 115 -3.94 -6.22 -9.78
CA TRP A 115 -2.71 -6.69 -10.39
C TRP A 115 -2.78 -8.18 -10.74
N TRP A 116 -3.33 -9.01 -9.84
CA TRP A 116 -3.62 -10.42 -10.12
C TRP A 116 -4.55 -10.58 -11.32
N TRP A 117 -5.57 -9.74 -11.42
CA TRP A 117 -6.50 -9.75 -12.55
C TRP A 117 -5.80 -9.38 -13.86
N ARG A 118 -5.00 -8.31 -13.87
CA ARG A 118 -4.23 -7.91 -15.07
C ARG A 118 -3.25 -8.99 -15.51
N LEU A 119 -2.56 -9.64 -14.57
CA LEU A 119 -1.67 -10.75 -14.90
C LEU A 119 -2.42 -11.95 -15.46
N HIS A 120 -3.57 -12.31 -14.89
CA HIS A 120 -4.40 -13.38 -15.41
C HIS A 120 -4.85 -13.11 -16.84
N GLN A 121 -5.25 -11.87 -17.14
CA GLN A 121 -5.61 -11.48 -18.51
C GLN A 121 -4.42 -11.51 -19.48
N ALA A 122 -3.23 -11.12 -19.03
CA ALA A 122 -2.03 -11.09 -19.86
C ALA A 122 -1.40 -12.47 -20.07
N SER A 123 -1.54 -13.37 -19.09
CA SER A 123 -0.98 -14.71 -19.10
C SER A 123 -1.85 -15.69 -18.29
N PRO A 124 -2.93 -16.22 -18.88
CA PRO A 124 -3.86 -17.11 -18.20
C PRO A 124 -3.22 -18.39 -17.65
N GLU A 125 -2.16 -18.87 -18.31
CA GLU A 125 -1.41 -20.09 -17.96
C GLU A 125 -0.35 -19.85 -16.87
N ALA A 126 -0.20 -18.62 -16.38
CA ALA A 126 0.78 -18.32 -15.34
C ALA A 126 0.40 -19.04 -14.04
N PRO A 127 1.36 -19.72 -13.37
CA PRO A 127 1.10 -20.34 -12.07
C PRO A 127 0.66 -19.32 -11.03
N ARG A 128 -0.33 -19.66 -10.20
CA ARG A 128 -0.87 -18.79 -9.13
C ARG A 128 0.22 -18.26 -8.20
N MET A 129 1.19 -19.10 -7.86
CA MET A 129 2.37 -18.71 -7.07
C MET A 129 3.17 -17.58 -7.73
N THR A 130 3.38 -17.65 -9.04
CA THR A 130 4.10 -16.61 -9.80
C THR A 130 3.33 -15.30 -9.80
N ILE A 131 2.00 -15.36 -9.95
CA ILE A 131 1.13 -14.18 -9.91
C ILE A 131 1.12 -13.53 -8.52
N LEU A 132 1.14 -14.34 -7.45
CA LEU A 132 1.20 -13.86 -6.06
C LEU A 132 2.52 -13.13 -5.77
N ILE A 133 3.66 -13.74 -6.08
CA ILE A 133 4.97 -13.17 -5.80
C ILE A 133 5.21 -11.87 -6.60
N MET A 134 4.73 -11.81 -7.85
CA MET A 134 4.89 -10.61 -8.68
C MET A 134 3.91 -9.47 -8.29
N GLY A 135 2.85 -9.77 -7.54
CA GLY A 135 1.81 -8.82 -7.14
C GLY A 135 2.10 -8.02 -5.86
N ASN A 136 3.24 -8.25 -5.21
CA ASN A 136 3.72 -7.53 -4.03
C ASN A 136 4.74 -6.43 -4.38
#